data_AF-A0A257RIA9-F1
#
_entry.id   AF-A0A257RIA9-F1
#
_cell.length_a   1.000
_cell.length_b   1.000
_cell.length_c   1.000
_cell.angle_alpha   90.00
_cell.angle_beta   90.00
_cell.angle_gamma   90.00
#
_symmetry.space_group_name_H-M   'P 1'
#
loop_
_entity.id
_entity.type
_entity.pdbx_description
1 polymer ?
#
loop_
_entity_poly.entity_id
_entity_poly.type
_entity_poly.pdbx_seq_one_letter_code
_entity_poly.pdbx_strand_id
1 'polypeptide(L)'
;MKLMTLPAALQSGLLHYWDRFDTTHPLFVDGFSVTDFEPVHHWLAMPAVLAYSSNIGASRIATILGRKIQRAWLRKMGFFRPSPVQMPGAQPPIWHPKDTWNLLTTMTVSFGNGIAMAPIILVNAVVADVNGGILFRPTLLARRPGAPPRTGVRVMRHHVSVLMRKMMRGVVLSGTGVYARVKGYRVGGKTGTSQVVAADGRYRNHLNNASFMAMFPANHPRYVVYVLVVHPKPTQKMRHFSYGFTTGGYVAAPAVGRIIARIGPMLGIRPLEGAALRAMNARFDMGLRPQVPPDRIGLGPDHPFPSGANRYAYVLADETPPLHPDKVAALRALRRAAMAIPGGECIAVGIQQPCRIDLAVALQRFEHAPGFAMVVEDQCGLGILGQDFGDAGELLQRFFLAAAQGAGEQRGKAEQQTDR
;
A
#
# COMPACT_ATOMS: atom_id res chain seq x y z
N MET A 1 -10.38 -2.35 6.13
CA MET A 1 -9.04 -2.87 5.76
C MET A 1 -8.47 -2.38 4.44
N LYS A 2 -9.26 -1.84 3.49
CA LYS A 2 -8.72 -1.30 2.22
C LYS A 2 -7.68 -0.19 2.40
N LEU A 3 -7.82 0.62 3.46
CA LEU A 3 -6.80 1.58 3.87
C LEU A 3 -5.47 0.93 4.29
N MET A 4 -5.42 -0.37 4.58
CA MET A 4 -4.17 -1.10 4.83
C MET A 4 -3.66 -1.81 3.58
N THR A 5 -4.56 -2.34 2.76
CA THR A 5 -4.22 -3.09 1.53
C THR A 5 -3.55 -2.23 0.47
N LEU A 6 -4.11 -1.04 0.20
CA LEU A 6 -3.59 -0.14 -0.83
C LEU A 6 -2.21 0.45 -0.51
N PRO A 7 -1.93 0.97 0.71
CA PRO A 7 -0.59 1.44 1.01
C PRO A 7 0.42 0.30 1.09
N ALA A 8 0.03 -0.92 1.47
CA ALA A 8 0.90 -2.10 1.32
C ALA A 8 1.32 -2.31 -0.14
N ALA A 9 0.35 -2.23 -1.06
CA ALA A 9 0.60 -2.35 -2.49
C ALA A 9 1.59 -1.28 -2.99
N LEU A 10 1.31 -0.01 -2.72
CA LEU A 10 2.17 1.10 -3.10
C LEU A 10 3.56 1.06 -2.42
N GLN A 11 3.62 0.63 -1.16
CA GLN A 11 4.87 0.54 -0.42
C GLN A 11 5.74 -0.60 -0.92
N SER A 12 5.15 -1.71 -1.37
CA SER A 12 5.89 -2.85 -1.94
C SER A 12 6.61 -2.49 -3.24
N GLY A 13 6.09 -1.50 -3.98
CA GLY A 13 6.55 -1.17 -5.33
C GLY A 13 6.13 -2.17 -6.41
N LEU A 14 5.32 -3.18 -6.06
CA LEU A 14 4.76 -4.13 -7.02
C LEU A 14 3.61 -3.53 -7.84
N LEU A 15 2.94 -2.53 -7.28
CA LEU A 15 1.76 -1.89 -7.84
C LEU A 15 1.88 -0.37 -7.74
N HIS A 16 1.36 0.30 -8.74
CA HIS A 16 1.25 1.74 -8.86
C HIS A 16 -0.21 2.18 -8.76
N TYR A 17 -0.43 3.46 -8.45
CA TYR A 17 -1.80 3.97 -8.31
C TYR A 17 -2.56 4.04 -9.65
N TRP A 18 -1.86 3.98 -10.79
CA TRP A 18 -2.47 3.93 -12.12
C TRP A 18 -2.80 2.53 -12.62
N ASP A 19 -2.32 1.49 -11.95
CA ASP A 19 -2.65 0.11 -12.30
C ASP A 19 -4.14 -0.15 -12.14
N ARG A 20 -4.68 -0.94 -13.08
CA ARG A 20 -6.09 -1.26 -13.20
C ARG A 20 -6.34 -2.73 -12.87
N PHE A 21 -7.49 -2.97 -12.25
CA PHE A 21 -7.91 -4.29 -11.83
C PHE A 21 -9.29 -4.58 -12.40
N ASP A 22 -9.45 -5.77 -12.96
CA ASP A 22 -10.73 -6.23 -13.45
C ASP A 22 -11.76 -6.32 -12.31
N THR A 23 -12.86 -5.58 -12.45
CA THR A 23 -14.02 -5.68 -11.54
C THR A 23 -15.32 -5.91 -12.30
N THR A 24 -15.23 -6.49 -13.50
CA THR A 24 -16.37 -6.79 -14.38
C THR A 24 -17.26 -7.89 -13.79
N HIS A 25 -16.64 -8.89 -13.17
CA HIS A 25 -17.32 -10.07 -12.64
C HIS A 25 -16.91 -10.41 -11.19
N PRO A 26 -17.78 -11.09 -10.42
CA PRO A 26 -17.43 -11.66 -9.12
C PRO A 26 -16.22 -12.60 -9.19
N LEU A 27 -15.45 -12.69 -8.11
CA LEU A 27 -14.39 -13.69 -7.98
C LEU A 27 -14.95 -14.96 -7.33
N PHE A 28 -14.52 -16.12 -7.80
CA PHE A 28 -14.84 -17.42 -7.20
C PHE A 28 -13.57 -18.09 -6.70
N VAL A 29 -13.51 -18.43 -5.41
CA VAL A 29 -12.34 -19.09 -4.80
C VAL A 29 -12.81 -20.01 -3.68
N ASP A 30 -12.34 -21.27 -3.68
CA ASP A 30 -12.66 -22.29 -2.66
C ASP A 30 -14.17 -22.45 -2.37
N GLY A 31 -15.03 -22.31 -3.39
CA GLY A 31 -16.50 -22.37 -3.26
C GLY A 31 -17.16 -21.08 -2.72
N PHE A 32 -16.39 -20.02 -2.49
CA PHE A 32 -16.89 -18.71 -2.06
C PHE A 32 -16.90 -17.71 -3.22
N SER A 33 -17.91 -16.83 -3.22
CA SER A 33 -17.99 -15.70 -4.14
C SER A 33 -17.61 -14.39 -3.43
N VAL A 34 -16.77 -13.58 -4.06
CA VAL A 34 -16.47 -12.21 -3.64
C VAL A 34 -17.17 -11.24 -4.58
N THR A 35 -18.11 -10.48 -4.04
CA THR A 35 -18.91 -9.48 -4.75
C THR A 35 -18.71 -8.08 -4.19
N ASP A 36 -19.03 -7.08 -5.02
CA ASP A 36 -19.13 -5.68 -4.61
C ASP A 36 -20.58 -5.37 -4.22
N PHE A 37 -20.76 -4.50 -3.22
CA PHE A 37 -22.10 -4.07 -2.78
C PHE A 37 -22.81 -3.26 -3.88
N GLU A 38 -22.06 -2.38 -4.55
CA GLU A 38 -22.48 -1.62 -5.73
C GLU A 38 -21.46 -1.93 -6.85
N PRO A 39 -21.70 -2.97 -7.66
CA PRO A 39 -20.77 -3.36 -8.71
C PRO A 39 -20.78 -2.34 -9.84
N VAL A 40 -19.59 -2.06 -10.38
CA VAL A 40 -19.40 -1.06 -11.45
C VAL A 40 -19.16 -1.68 -12.83
N HIS A 41 -18.91 -2.98 -12.89
CA HIS A 41 -18.76 -3.78 -14.11
C HIS A 41 -17.72 -3.28 -15.13
N HIS A 42 -16.62 -2.68 -14.66
CA HIS A 42 -15.49 -2.29 -15.51
C HIS A 42 -14.18 -2.35 -14.75
N TRP A 43 -13.05 -2.18 -15.44
CA TRP A 43 -11.74 -2.14 -14.80
C TRP A 43 -11.55 -0.87 -13.97
N LEU A 44 -11.07 -1.02 -12.74
CA LEU A 44 -10.86 0.09 -11.81
C LEU A 44 -9.37 0.33 -11.55
N ALA A 45 -8.94 1.58 -11.67
CA ALA A 45 -7.64 2.01 -11.13
C ALA A 45 -7.68 2.07 -9.59
N MET A 46 -6.51 2.02 -8.95
CA MET A 46 -6.41 1.97 -7.47
C MET A 46 -7.21 3.06 -6.71
N PRO A 47 -7.24 4.35 -7.13
CA PRO A 47 -8.09 5.36 -6.51
C PRO A 47 -9.59 5.02 -6.58
N ALA A 48 -10.05 4.48 -7.70
CA ALA A 48 -11.44 4.08 -7.90
C ALA A 48 -11.81 2.84 -7.07
N VAL A 49 -10.88 1.87 -6.95
CA VAL A 49 -11.04 0.72 -6.03
C VAL A 49 -11.32 1.22 -4.61
N LEU A 50 -10.61 2.27 -4.16
CA LEU A 50 -10.86 2.86 -2.84
C LEU A 50 -12.17 3.66 -2.78
N ALA A 51 -12.46 4.48 -3.81
CA ALA A 51 -13.60 5.38 -3.86
C ALA A 51 -14.94 4.62 -3.87
N TYR A 52 -15.08 3.66 -4.77
CA TYR A 52 -16.25 2.79 -4.90
C TYR A 52 -16.22 1.64 -3.90
N SER A 53 -15.12 1.50 -3.16
CA SER A 53 -14.98 0.43 -2.16
C SER A 53 -15.22 -0.94 -2.78
N SER A 54 -14.54 -1.24 -3.90
CA SER A 54 -14.60 -2.56 -4.55
C SER A 54 -13.87 -3.61 -3.71
N ASN A 55 -14.58 -4.65 -3.29
CA ASN A 55 -14.03 -5.86 -2.66
C ASN A 55 -13.27 -6.71 -3.70
N ILE A 56 -13.79 -6.78 -4.93
CA ILE A 56 -13.12 -7.48 -6.05
C ILE A 56 -11.74 -6.87 -6.31
N GLY A 57 -11.67 -5.55 -6.50
CA GLY A 57 -10.41 -4.85 -6.73
C GLY A 57 -9.43 -4.98 -5.56
N ALA A 58 -9.91 -4.87 -4.31
CA ALA A 58 -9.06 -5.08 -3.13
C ALA A 58 -8.52 -6.53 -3.04
N SER A 59 -9.33 -7.51 -3.43
CA SER A 59 -8.96 -8.93 -3.44
C SER A 59 -7.92 -9.24 -4.51
N ARG A 60 -8.05 -8.65 -5.70
CA ARG A 60 -7.03 -8.75 -6.77
C ARG A 60 -5.71 -8.15 -6.31
N ILE A 61 -5.72 -6.95 -5.72
CA ILE A 61 -4.51 -6.33 -5.13
C ILE A 61 -3.88 -7.24 -4.08
N ALA A 62 -4.67 -7.79 -3.16
CA ALA A 62 -4.16 -8.67 -2.11
C ALA A 62 -3.61 -10.00 -2.64
N THR A 63 -4.19 -10.53 -3.73
CA THR A 63 -3.71 -11.74 -4.39
C THR A 63 -2.33 -11.55 -5.00
N ILE A 64 -2.08 -10.38 -5.59
CA ILE A 64 -0.76 -9.99 -6.14
C ILE A 64 0.27 -9.85 -5.02
N LEU A 65 -0.10 -9.19 -3.91
CA LEU A 65 0.80 -9.07 -2.75
C LEU A 65 1.09 -10.42 -2.09
N GLY A 66 0.09 -11.29 -2.03
CA GLY A 66 0.15 -12.57 -1.35
C GLY A 66 0.18 -12.47 0.18
N ARG A 67 -0.07 -13.62 0.83
CA ARG A 67 -0.18 -13.74 2.29
C ARG A 67 1.05 -13.25 3.06
N LYS A 68 2.25 -13.45 2.52
CA LYS A 68 3.51 -13.10 3.21
C LYS A 68 3.62 -11.57 3.38
N ILE A 69 3.43 -10.82 2.30
CA ILE A 69 3.51 -9.35 2.30
C ILE A 69 2.36 -8.77 3.13
N GLN A 70 1.13 -9.24 2.91
CA GLN A 70 -0.04 -8.75 3.65
C GLN A 70 0.13 -8.91 5.16
N ARG A 71 0.55 -10.09 5.63
CA ARG A 71 0.75 -10.33 7.08
C ARG A 71 1.92 -9.54 7.65
N ALA A 72 3.02 -9.44 6.92
CA ALA A 72 4.17 -8.62 7.36
C ALA A 72 3.77 -7.15 7.51
N TRP A 73 3.01 -6.62 6.57
CA TRP A 73 2.47 -5.27 6.62
C TRP A 73 1.53 -5.06 7.82
N LEU A 74 0.54 -5.94 8.01
CA LEU A 74 -0.39 -5.83 9.14
C LEU A 74 0.33 -5.92 10.49
N ARG A 75 1.35 -6.79 10.60
CA ARG A 75 2.22 -6.85 11.78
C ARG A 75 2.96 -5.54 12.01
N LYS A 76 3.56 -4.97 10.96
CA LYS A 76 4.27 -3.69 11.00
C LYS A 76 3.37 -2.54 11.45
N MET A 77 2.10 -2.58 11.07
CA MET A 77 1.07 -1.60 11.45
C MET A 77 0.43 -1.86 12.82
N GLY A 78 0.82 -2.94 13.52
CA GLY A 78 0.39 -3.23 14.90
C GLY A 78 -0.88 -4.10 15.05
N PHE A 79 -1.35 -4.75 13.98
CA PHE A 79 -2.63 -5.49 13.99
C PHE A 79 -2.62 -6.83 14.75
N PHE A 80 -1.46 -7.30 15.23
CA PHE A 80 -1.33 -8.59 15.92
C PHE A 80 -0.96 -8.44 17.40
N ARG A 81 -1.18 -7.26 17.97
CA ARG A 81 -0.91 -6.96 19.38
C ARG A 81 -2.04 -6.09 19.95
N PRO A 82 -2.34 -6.19 21.26
CA PRO A 82 -3.24 -5.26 21.92
C PRO A 82 -2.78 -3.80 21.74
N SER A 83 -3.74 -2.87 21.79
CA SER A 83 -3.41 -1.44 21.75
C SER A 83 -2.61 -1.04 22.99
N PRO A 84 -1.48 -0.32 22.84
CA PRO A 84 -0.64 0.08 23.97
C PRO A 84 -1.12 1.38 24.65
N VAL A 85 -2.34 1.83 24.33
CA VAL A 85 -2.96 3.01 24.91
C VAL A 85 -3.25 2.78 26.39
N GLN A 86 -3.16 3.83 27.22
CA GLN A 86 -3.30 3.76 28.68
C GLN A 86 -4.76 3.55 29.11
N MET A 87 -5.37 2.44 28.70
CA MET A 87 -6.73 2.03 29.07
C MET A 87 -6.69 0.57 29.56
N PRO A 88 -7.35 0.25 30.69
CA PRO A 88 -7.50 -1.13 31.11
C PRO A 88 -8.35 -1.92 30.11
N GLY A 89 -8.18 -3.24 30.08
CA GLY A 89 -9.02 -4.14 29.26
C GLY A 89 -8.71 -4.12 27.76
N ALA A 90 -7.50 -3.73 27.35
CA ALA A 90 -7.07 -3.81 25.96
C ALA A 90 -7.06 -5.27 25.47
N GLN A 91 -8.05 -5.63 24.64
CA GLN A 91 -8.15 -6.96 24.07
C GLN A 91 -7.20 -7.16 22.88
N PRO A 92 -6.62 -8.36 22.72
CA PRO A 92 -5.87 -8.69 21.52
C PRO A 92 -6.81 -8.73 20.28
N PRO A 93 -6.32 -8.35 19.09
CA PRO A 93 -7.03 -8.59 17.84
C PRO A 93 -7.28 -10.08 17.59
N ILE A 94 -8.35 -10.40 16.87
CA ILE A 94 -8.68 -11.75 16.40
C ILE A 94 -8.28 -11.83 14.92
N TRP A 95 -7.50 -12.85 14.57
CA TRP A 95 -6.94 -13.03 13.23
C TRP A 95 -6.59 -14.50 12.97
N HIS A 96 -6.53 -14.91 11.71
CA HIS A 96 -6.15 -16.28 11.35
C HIS A 96 -4.66 -16.56 11.62
N PRO A 97 -4.29 -17.70 12.23
CA PRO A 97 -2.89 -18.09 12.37
C PRO A 97 -2.19 -18.26 11.00
N LYS A 98 -0.86 -18.38 11.02
CA LYS A 98 -0.04 -18.49 9.78
C LYS A 98 -0.51 -19.62 8.87
N ASP A 99 -0.85 -20.76 9.47
CA ASP A 99 -1.08 -22.00 8.74
C ASP A 99 -2.46 -22.04 8.08
N THR A 100 -3.41 -21.25 8.59
CA THR A 100 -4.76 -21.11 8.00
C THR A 100 -4.92 -19.84 7.17
N TRP A 101 -3.84 -19.05 6.98
CA TRP A 101 -3.86 -17.87 6.10
C TRP A 101 -3.69 -18.27 4.64
N ASN A 102 -4.74 -18.85 4.06
CA ASN A 102 -4.80 -19.29 2.68
C ASN A 102 -5.15 -18.12 1.72
N LEU A 103 -5.43 -18.44 0.46
CA LEU A 103 -5.79 -17.44 -0.55
C LEU A 103 -7.11 -16.74 -0.20
N LEU A 104 -8.15 -17.50 0.17
CA LEU A 104 -9.43 -16.95 0.61
C LEU A 104 -9.26 -15.99 1.79
N THR A 105 -8.49 -16.35 2.82
CA THR A 105 -8.17 -15.45 3.94
C THR A 105 -7.43 -14.19 3.46
N THR A 106 -6.49 -14.34 2.52
CA THR A 106 -5.76 -13.20 1.95
C THR A 106 -6.70 -12.22 1.25
N MET A 107 -7.64 -12.73 0.45
CA MET A 107 -8.65 -11.93 -0.23
C MET A 107 -9.60 -11.26 0.78
N THR A 108 -10.18 -12.02 1.69
CA THR A 108 -11.17 -11.53 2.65
C THR A 108 -10.63 -10.48 3.62
N VAL A 109 -9.41 -10.67 4.13
CA VAL A 109 -8.73 -9.68 4.99
C VAL A 109 -8.47 -8.37 4.26
N SER A 110 -8.32 -8.40 2.93
CA SER A 110 -8.05 -7.19 2.12
C SER A 110 -9.15 -6.14 2.22
N PHE A 111 -10.41 -6.59 2.37
CA PHE A 111 -11.56 -5.73 2.52
C PHE A 111 -12.10 -5.70 3.96
N GLY A 112 -11.74 -6.67 4.80
CA GLY A 112 -11.86 -6.60 6.25
C GLY A 112 -12.65 -7.72 6.91
N ASN A 113 -12.87 -8.81 6.19
CA ASN A 113 -13.44 -10.04 6.75
C ASN A 113 -12.32 -11.00 7.18
N GLY A 114 -12.55 -11.82 8.21
CA GLY A 114 -11.52 -12.71 8.77
C GLY A 114 -10.51 -12.05 9.70
N ILE A 115 -10.74 -10.79 10.09
CA ILE A 115 -9.93 -10.09 11.09
C ILE A 115 -10.80 -9.13 11.92
N ALA A 116 -10.61 -9.11 13.24
CA ALA A 116 -11.31 -8.20 14.16
C ALA A 116 -10.33 -7.53 15.12
N MET A 117 -10.59 -6.28 15.48
CA MET A 117 -9.70 -5.47 16.33
C MET A 117 -10.47 -4.36 17.03
N ALA A 118 -9.89 -3.83 18.11
CA ALA A 118 -10.35 -2.57 18.69
C ALA A 118 -10.18 -1.42 17.68
N PRO A 119 -11.15 -0.49 17.56
CA PRO A 119 -11.07 0.63 16.64
C PRO A 119 -9.79 1.45 16.73
N ILE A 120 -9.24 1.62 17.93
CA ILE A 120 -8.01 2.40 18.16
C ILE A 120 -6.79 1.83 17.41
N ILE A 121 -6.73 0.51 17.19
CA ILE A 121 -5.65 -0.14 16.42
C ILE A 121 -5.73 0.30 14.96
N LEU A 122 -6.93 0.25 14.38
CA LEU A 122 -7.19 0.70 13.02
C LEU A 122 -6.94 2.21 12.86
N VAL A 123 -7.43 3.03 13.81
CA VAL A 123 -7.19 4.48 13.81
C VAL A 123 -5.69 4.79 13.83
N ASN A 124 -4.93 4.14 14.72
CA ASN A 124 -3.49 4.37 14.83
C ASN A 124 -2.74 4.00 13.55
N ALA A 125 -3.14 2.91 12.89
CA ALA A 125 -2.58 2.53 11.61
C ALA A 125 -2.89 3.56 10.51
N VAL A 126 -4.13 4.04 10.43
CA VAL A 126 -4.53 5.07 9.46
C VAL A 126 -3.83 6.41 9.71
N VAL A 127 -3.51 6.75 10.97
CA VAL A 127 -2.68 7.94 11.27
C VAL A 127 -1.35 7.87 10.51
N ALA A 128 -0.70 6.71 10.45
CA ALA A 128 0.53 6.54 9.68
C ALA A 128 0.30 6.71 8.16
N ASP A 129 -0.85 6.27 7.62
CA ASP A 129 -1.19 6.45 6.21
C ASP A 129 -1.29 7.93 5.82
N VAL A 130 -1.61 8.83 6.76
CA VAL A 130 -1.95 10.23 6.45
C VAL A 130 -0.96 11.25 7.01
N ASN A 131 -0.02 10.85 7.85
CA ASN A 131 0.92 11.76 8.51
C ASN A 131 2.34 11.78 7.91
N GLY A 132 2.52 11.23 6.71
CA GLY A 132 3.83 11.09 6.09
C GLY A 132 4.53 9.75 6.39
N GLY A 133 3.80 8.78 6.94
CA GLY A 133 4.24 7.40 7.07
C GLY A 133 4.87 7.03 8.41
N ILE A 134 4.55 7.76 9.47
CA ILE A 134 5.13 7.57 10.80
C ILE A 134 4.08 6.95 11.73
N LEU A 135 4.35 5.76 12.23
CA LEU A 135 3.52 5.11 13.24
C LEU A 135 3.92 5.61 14.63
N PHE A 136 2.99 6.25 15.32
CA PHE A 136 3.17 6.68 16.70
C PHE A 136 2.54 5.67 17.67
N ARG A 137 3.04 5.61 18.89
CA ARG A 137 2.36 4.90 19.99
C ARG A 137 1.21 5.76 20.49
N PRO A 138 -0.08 5.39 20.36
CA PRO A 138 -1.20 6.23 20.80
C PRO A 138 -1.14 6.47 22.32
N THR A 139 -1.60 7.65 22.77
CA THR A 139 -1.60 7.98 24.20
C THR A 139 -2.78 8.88 24.57
N LEU A 140 -3.32 8.69 25.77
CA LEU A 140 -4.28 9.57 26.42
C LEU A 140 -3.60 10.61 27.32
N LEU A 141 -2.30 10.46 27.58
CA LEU A 141 -1.57 11.35 28.47
C LEU A 141 -1.27 12.66 27.74
N ALA A 142 -1.70 13.78 28.35
CA ALA A 142 -1.40 15.10 27.84
C ALA A 142 0.11 15.34 27.85
N ARG A 143 0.61 15.96 26.77
CA ARG A 143 2.02 16.38 26.71
C ARG A 143 2.19 17.62 27.57
N ARG A 144 3.20 17.62 28.43
CA ARG A 144 3.64 18.81 29.15
C ARG A 144 4.19 19.85 28.16
N PRO A 145 4.00 21.16 28.40
CA PRO A 145 4.73 22.20 27.69
C PRO A 145 6.24 21.93 27.74
N GLY A 146 6.95 22.12 26.62
CA GLY A 146 8.40 21.87 26.53
C GLY A 146 8.82 20.40 26.40
N ALA A 147 7.90 19.43 26.43
CA ALA A 147 8.26 18.03 26.21
C ALA A 147 8.88 17.82 24.80
N PRO A 148 9.85 16.89 24.66
CA PRO A 148 10.48 16.61 23.36
C PRO A 148 9.46 16.10 22.35
N PRO A 149 9.68 16.31 21.04
CA PRO A 149 8.81 15.78 19.99
C PRO A 149 8.55 14.29 20.16
N ARG A 150 7.36 13.84 19.79
CA ARG A 150 7.03 12.41 19.90
C ARG A 150 7.94 11.61 18.96
N THR A 151 8.56 10.56 19.49
CA THR A 151 9.26 9.59 18.67
C THR A 151 8.26 8.61 18.07
N GLY A 152 8.36 8.40 16.76
CA GLY A 152 7.56 7.43 16.01
C GLY A 152 8.44 6.65 15.05
N VAL A 153 7.92 5.54 14.52
CA VAL A 153 8.66 4.67 13.59
C VAL A 153 8.15 4.93 12.18
N ARG A 154 9.06 5.21 11.23
CA ARG A 154 8.70 5.29 9.82
C ARG A 154 8.32 3.91 9.30
N VAL A 155 7.05 3.71 8.98
CA VAL A 155 6.52 2.44 8.46
C VAL A 155 6.30 2.46 6.95
N MET A 156 6.16 3.64 6.36
CA MET A 156 6.02 3.84 4.91
C MET A 156 6.71 5.10 4.40
N ARG A 157 6.92 5.16 3.09
CA ARG A 157 7.49 6.32 2.41
C ARG A 157 6.51 7.49 2.43
N HIS A 158 7.04 8.71 2.54
CA HIS A 158 6.22 9.93 2.57
C HIS A 158 5.30 10.05 1.34
N HIS A 159 5.80 9.72 0.14
CA HIS A 159 5.00 9.80 -1.08
C HIS A 159 3.81 8.82 -1.09
N VAL A 160 3.94 7.63 -0.49
CA VAL A 160 2.82 6.68 -0.35
C VAL A 160 1.73 7.28 0.53
N SER A 161 2.13 7.92 1.63
CA SER A 161 1.18 8.64 2.49
C SER A 161 0.50 9.81 1.76
N VAL A 162 1.22 10.56 0.92
CA VAL A 162 0.60 11.59 0.05
C VAL A 162 -0.45 10.98 -0.87
N LEU A 163 -0.12 9.89 -1.57
CA LEU A 163 -1.05 9.19 -2.47
C LEU A 163 -2.29 8.70 -1.71
N MET A 164 -2.12 8.11 -0.52
CA MET A 164 -3.24 7.70 0.32
C MET A 164 -4.17 8.86 0.67
N ARG A 165 -3.61 10.01 1.05
CA ARG A 165 -4.42 11.20 1.34
C ARG A 165 -5.22 11.68 0.12
N LYS A 166 -4.62 11.65 -1.07
CA LYS A 166 -5.30 12.00 -2.33
C LYS A 166 -6.42 11.01 -2.67
N MET A 167 -6.17 9.71 -2.54
CA MET A 167 -7.20 8.68 -2.79
C MET A 167 -8.34 8.75 -1.77
N MET A 168 -8.04 8.94 -0.48
CA MET A 168 -9.05 9.15 0.57
C MET A 168 -9.88 10.42 0.33
N ARG A 169 -9.27 11.47 -0.26
CA ARG A 169 -9.99 12.66 -0.71
C ARG A 169 -10.97 12.34 -1.84
N GLY A 170 -10.56 11.50 -2.79
CA GLY A 170 -11.42 10.99 -3.87
C GLY A 170 -12.68 10.27 -3.37
N VAL A 171 -12.59 9.51 -2.27
CA VAL A 171 -13.75 8.83 -1.66
C VAL A 171 -14.86 9.82 -1.26
N VAL A 172 -14.50 11.01 -0.77
CA VAL A 172 -15.44 12.06 -0.33
C VAL A 172 -15.90 12.94 -1.50
N LEU A 173 -15.14 12.99 -2.59
CA LEU A 173 -15.46 13.76 -3.78
C LEU A 173 -16.40 13.01 -4.74
N SER A 174 -16.19 11.70 -4.90
CA SER A 174 -16.85 10.96 -5.99
C SER A 174 -17.16 9.50 -5.64
N GLY A 175 -17.01 9.11 -4.37
CA GLY A 175 -17.17 7.73 -3.93
C GLY A 175 -18.20 7.54 -2.82
N THR A 176 -18.11 6.41 -2.14
CA THR A 176 -19.04 6.01 -1.07
C THR A 176 -19.09 6.97 0.14
N GLY A 177 -18.18 7.93 0.24
CA GLY A 177 -18.07 8.87 1.36
C GLY A 177 -18.57 10.29 1.07
N VAL A 178 -19.32 10.52 -0.03
CA VAL A 178 -19.75 11.87 -0.43
C VAL A 178 -20.45 12.67 0.68
N TYR A 179 -21.20 12.01 1.57
CA TYR A 179 -21.92 12.68 2.65
C TYR A 179 -21.03 13.16 3.81
N ALA A 180 -19.73 12.84 3.82
CA ALA A 180 -18.76 13.46 4.73
C ALA A 180 -18.19 14.80 4.19
N ARG A 181 -18.62 15.24 3.01
CA ARG A 181 -18.15 16.50 2.42
C ARG A 181 -18.61 17.69 3.25
N VAL A 182 -17.68 18.59 3.52
CA VAL A 182 -17.95 19.87 4.18
C VAL A 182 -17.42 20.98 3.28
N LYS A 183 -18.26 21.98 2.98
CA LYS A 183 -17.88 23.11 2.11
C LYS A 183 -16.64 23.82 2.68
N GLY A 184 -15.66 24.08 1.81
CA GLY A 184 -14.39 24.73 2.18
C GLY A 184 -13.41 23.87 2.99
N TYR A 185 -13.84 22.76 3.59
CA TYR A 185 -12.95 21.83 4.27
C TYR A 185 -12.55 20.68 3.34
N ARG A 186 -11.25 20.38 3.37
CA ARG A 186 -10.68 19.30 2.59
C ARG A 186 -10.78 18.01 3.41
N VAL A 187 -11.94 17.37 3.39
CA VAL A 187 -12.14 16.08 4.07
C VAL A 187 -11.72 14.95 3.13
N GLY A 188 -10.88 14.05 3.63
CA GLY A 188 -10.65 12.74 3.02
C GLY A 188 -11.08 11.64 3.99
N GLY A 189 -11.50 10.49 3.50
CA GLY A 189 -11.92 9.41 4.38
C GLY A 189 -12.19 8.09 3.69
N LYS A 190 -12.76 7.15 4.45
CA LYS A 190 -13.22 5.86 3.97
C LYS A 190 -14.38 5.34 4.80
N THR A 191 -15.39 4.85 4.09
CA THR A 191 -16.51 4.09 4.65
C THR A 191 -16.08 2.71 5.10
N GLY A 192 -16.64 2.23 6.21
CA GLY A 192 -16.61 0.83 6.61
C GLY A 192 -18.03 0.34 6.86
N THR A 193 -18.39 -0.79 6.26
CA THR A 193 -19.63 -1.51 6.54
C THR A 193 -19.25 -2.96 6.74
N SER A 194 -19.41 -3.47 7.95
CA SER A 194 -19.07 -4.86 8.28
C SER A 194 -20.32 -5.59 8.76
N GLN A 195 -20.57 -6.78 8.23
CA GLN A 195 -21.62 -7.65 8.74
C GLN A 195 -21.24 -8.12 10.15
N VAL A 196 -22.25 -8.27 11.00
CA VAL A 196 -22.07 -8.70 12.38
C VAL A 196 -21.96 -10.21 12.41
N VAL A 197 -20.98 -10.73 13.15
CA VAL A 197 -20.82 -12.17 13.40
C VAL A 197 -21.53 -12.49 14.70
N ALA A 198 -22.41 -13.49 14.68
CA ALA A 198 -23.09 -13.98 15.86
C ALA A 198 -22.21 -14.94 16.67
N ALA A 199 -22.68 -15.32 17.87
CA ALA A 199 -21.97 -16.24 18.76
C ALA A 199 -21.70 -17.62 18.12
N ASP A 200 -22.48 -18.01 17.11
CA ASP A 200 -22.31 -19.23 16.32
C ASP A 200 -21.25 -19.11 15.21
N GLY A 201 -20.56 -17.97 15.12
CA GLY A 201 -19.54 -17.70 14.11
C GLY A 201 -20.08 -17.35 12.72
N ARG A 202 -21.41 -17.25 12.55
CA ARG A 202 -22.03 -16.94 11.25
C ARG A 202 -22.37 -15.46 11.14
N TYR A 203 -22.35 -14.93 9.92
CA TYR A 203 -22.82 -13.57 9.66
C TYR A 203 -24.33 -13.47 9.86
N ARG A 204 -24.77 -12.44 10.57
CA ARG A 204 -26.17 -12.08 10.68
C ARG A 204 -26.60 -11.29 9.46
N ASN A 205 -27.55 -11.84 8.71
CA ASN A 205 -28.19 -11.12 7.62
C ASN A 205 -28.86 -9.85 8.17
N HIS A 206 -28.75 -8.75 7.43
CA HIS A 206 -29.35 -7.44 7.76
C HIS A 206 -28.88 -6.79 9.06
N LEU A 207 -27.79 -7.28 9.67
CA LEU A 207 -27.15 -6.64 10.83
C LEU A 207 -25.72 -6.26 10.48
N ASN A 208 -25.43 -4.96 10.54
CA ASN A 208 -24.13 -4.41 10.20
C ASN A 208 -23.63 -3.41 11.25
N ASN A 209 -22.34 -3.13 11.20
CA ASN A 209 -21.75 -1.96 11.84
C ASN A 209 -21.39 -0.96 10.74
N ALA A 210 -21.73 0.31 10.97
CA ALA A 210 -21.50 1.39 10.03
C ALA A 210 -20.43 2.33 10.58
N SER A 211 -19.37 2.57 9.80
CA SER A 211 -18.26 3.40 10.23
C SER A 211 -17.75 4.32 9.14
N PHE A 212 -17.11 5.40 9.58
CA PHE A 212 -16.41 6.31 8.70
C PHE A 212 -15.12 6.78 9.37
N MET A 213 -14.00 6.56 8.67
CA MET A 213 -12.68 7.08 9.04
C MET A 213 -12.41 8.31 8.20
N ALA A 214 -12.18 9.46 8.81
CA ALA A 214 -11.83 10.68 8.10
C ALA A 214 -10.52 11.26 8.62
N MET A 215 -9.88 12.03 7.75
CA MET A 215 -8.77 12.90 8.09
C MET A 215 -9.04 14.29 7.51
N PHE A 216 -8.64 15.33 8.25
CA PHE A 216 -8.76 16.71 7.79
C PHE A 216 -7.69 17.63 8.41
N PRO A 217 -7.25 18.68 7.68
CA PRO A 217 -7.42 18.90 6.25
C PRO A 217 -6.63 17.90 5.39
N ALA A 218 -7.14 17.51 4.22
CA ALA A 218 -6.57 16.42 3.44
C ALA A 218 -5.16 16.69 2.89
N ASN A 219 -4.89 17.94 2.55
CA ASN A 219 -3.60 18.41 2.09
C ASN A 219 -2.54 18.48 3.21
N HIS A 220 -2.95 18.67 4.46
CA HIS A 220 -2.05 18.74 5.61
C HIS A 220 -2.76 18.26 6.88
N PRO A 221 -2.89 16.93 7.07
CA PRO A 221 -3.77 16.40 8.11
C PRO A 221 -3.29 16.74 9.50
N ARG A 222 -4.23 17.25 10.32
CA ARG A 222 -4.01 17.52 11.74
C ARG A 222 -4.84 16.62 12.63
N TYR A 223 -5.95 16.11 12.10
CA TYR A 223 -6.93 15.33 12.84
C TYR A 223 -7.38 14.12 12.04
N VAL A 224 -7.61 13.02 12.76
CA VAL A 224 -8.35 11.85 12.29
C VAL A 224 -9.63 11.76 13.12
N VAL A 225 -10.78 11.63 12.45
CA VAL A 225 -12.09 11.47 13.08
C VAL A 225 -12.62 10.11 12.69
N TYR A 226 -12.91 9.26 13.67
CA TYR A 226 -13.51 7.96 13.45
C TYR A 226 -14.85 7.88 14.14
N VAL A 227 -15.90 7.58 13.38
CA VAL A 227 -17.24 7.33 13.90
C VAL A 227 -17.61 5.89 13.59
N LEU A 228 -18.09 5.17 14.60
CA LEU A 228 -18.64 3.83 14.50
C LEU A 228 -20.03 3.84 15.12
N VAL A 229 -21.02 3.38 14.36
CA VAL A 229 -22.38 3.15 14.80
C VAL A 229 -22.63 1.66 14.74
N VAL A 230 -22.89 1.07 15.90
CA VAL A 230 -23.13 -0.37 16.06
C VAL A 230 -24.60 -0.65 15.80
N HIS A 231 -24.88 -1.61 14.94
CA HIS A 231 -26.25 -2.09 14.64
C HIS A 231 -27.27 -0.96 14.34
N PRO A 232 -26.95 0.00 13.46
CA PRO A 232 -27.88 1.07 13.11
C PRO A 232 -29.19 0.48 12.56
N LYS A 233 -30.31 0.98 13.07
CA LYS A 233 -31.65 0.65 12.55
C LYS A 233 -32.09 1.71 11.54
N PRO A 234 -32.67 1.32 10.39
CA PRO A 234 -33.17 2.30 9.42
C PRO A 234 -34.33 3.09 10.01
N THR A 235 -34.25 4.42 9.91
CA THR A 235 -35.36 5.31 10.26
C THR A 235 -36.27 5.53 9.05
N GLN A 236 -37.49 6.03 9.28
CA GLN A 236 -38.40 6.39 8.18
C GLN A 236 -37.77 7.42 7.22
N LYS A 237 -37.04 8.41 7.76
CA LYS A 237 -36.28 9.37 6.96
C LYS A 237 -35.21 8.70 6.08
N MET A 238 -34.55 7.66 6.58
CA MET A 238 -33.56 6.90 5.81
C MET A 238 -34.18 6.04 4.72
N ARG A 239 -35.47 5.64 4.82
CA ARG A 239 -36.13 4.93 3.73
C ARG A 239 -36.24 5.78 2.47
N HIS A 240 -36.49 7.08 2.61
CA HIS A 240 -36.52 8.02 1.49
C HIS A 240 -35.12 8.40 0.98
N PHE A 241 -34.14 8.49 1.89
CA PHE A 241 -32.80 8.98 1.57
C PHE A 241 -31.82 7.90 1.09
N SER A 242 -31.90 6.70 1.66
CA SER A 242 -30.96 5.60 1.41
C SER A 242 -31.68 4.28 1.16
N TYR A 243 -32.98 4.28 0.84
CA TYR A 243 -33.78 3.06 0.65
C TYR A 243 -33.73 2.09 1.86
N GLY A 244 -33.46 2.63 3.05
CA GLY A 244 -33.30 1.84 4.27
C GLY A 244 -31.91 1.20 4.42
N PHE A 245 -30.96 1.45 3.52
CA PHE A 245 -29.57 1.02 3.68
C PHE A 245 -28.91 1.75 4.85
N THR A 246 -28.22 1.00 5.70
CA THR A 246 -27.56 1.47 6.91
C THR A 246 -26.04 1.40 6.80
N THR A 247 -25.49 1.69 5.62
CA THR A 247 -24.04 1.61 5.38
C THR A 247 -23.28 2.76 6.08
N GLY A 248 -21.95 2.62 6.21
CA GLY A 248 -21.09 3.68 6.73
C GLY A 248 -21.21 5.02 5.97
N GLY A 249 -21.51 4.97 4.66
CA GLY A 249 -21.72 6.15 3.83
C GLY A 249 -22.98 6.93 4.22
N TYR A 250 -24.09 6.25 4.52
CA TYR A 250 -25.36 6.91 4.85
C TYR A 250 -25.48 7.26 6.35
N VAL A 251 -24.84 6.49 7.23
CA VAL A 251 -24.99 6.67 8.69
C VAL A 251 -23.82 7.46 9.28
N ALA A 252 -22.59 7.00 9.09
CA ALA A 252 -21.42 7.55 9.78
C ALA A 252 -20.80 8.76 9.06
N ALA A 253 -20.80 8.78 7.72
CA ALA A 253 -20.22 9.86 6.94
C ALA A 253 -20.87 11.24 7.22
N PRO A 254 -22.21 11.38 7.27
CA PRO A 254 -22.85 12.66 7.62
C PRO A 254 -22.50 13.12 9.04
N ALA A 255 -22.40 12.19 10.00
CA ALA A 255 -22.02 12.50 11.36
C ALA A 255 -20.59 13.08 11.40
N VAL A 256 -19.66 12.47 10.69
CA VAL A 256 -18.29 12.97 10.55
C VAL A 256 -18.26 14.35 9.89
N GLY A 257 -19.02 14.57 8.81
CA GLY A 257 -19.11 15.88 8.16
C GLY A 257 -19.57 16.98 9.13
N ARG A 258 -20.63 16.70 9.92
CA ARG A 258 -21.11 17.64 10.94
C ARG A 258 -20.10 17.89 12.06
N ILE A 259 -19.40 16.86 12.53
CA ILE A 259 -18.35 17.00 13.54
C ILE A 259 -17.25 17.91 13.00
N ILE A 260 -16.72 17.64 11.80
CA ILE A 260 -15.64 18.42 11.19
C ILE A 260 -16.07 19.88 10.98
N ALA A 261 -17.28 20.13 10.48
CA ALA A 261 -17.80 21.47 10.28
C ALA A 261 -17.86 22.28 11.59
N ARG A 262 -18.19 21.62 12.71
CA ARG A 262 -18.27 22.25 14.03
C ARG A 262 -16.89 22.48 14.66
N ILE A 263 -16.00 21.48 14.61
CA ILE A 263 -14.70 21.56 15.29
C ILE A 263 -13.65 22.33 14.49
N GLY A 264 -13.76 22.38 13.15
CA GLY A 264 -12.80 23.05 12.29
C GLY A 264 -12.45 24.48 12.74
N PRO A 265 -13.44 25.39 12.90
CA PRO A 265 -13.19 26.76 13.34
C PRO A 265 -12.63 26.83 14.77
N MET A 266 -13.11 25.96 15.67
CA MET A 266 -12.66 25.88 17.07
C MET A 266 -11.18 25.46 17.17
N LEU A 267 -10.70 24.66 16.21
CA LEU A 267 -9.33 24.18 16.13
C LEU A 267 -8.41 25.11 15.30
N GLY A 268 -8.91 26.30 14.93
CA GLY A 268 -8.18 27.27 14.12
C GLY A 268 -7.99 26.86 12.65
N ILE A 269 -8.74 25.86 12.17
CA ILE A 269 -8.74 25.46 10.76
C ILE A 269 -9.89 26.20 10.08
N ARG A 270 -9.57 27.23 9.29
CA ARG A 270 -10.57 27.96 8.51
C ARG A 270 -10.91 27.22 7.21
N PRO A 271 -12.18 27.27 6.75
CA PRO A 271 -12.54 26.77 5.42
C PRO A 271 -11.82 27.59 4.34
N LEU A 272 -11.42 26.94 3.25
CA LEU A 272 -10.91 27.62 2.07
C LEU A 272 -12.05 28.07 1.16
N GLU A 273 -11.86 29.21 0.50
CA GLU A 273 -12.84 29.80 -0.41
C GLU A 273 -12.20 30.32 -1.69
N GLY A 274 -13.03 30.64 -2.70
CA GLY A 274 -12.63 31.34 -3.92
C GLY A 274 -11.42 30.72 -4.64
N ALA A 275 -10.48 31.59 -5.01
CA ALA A 275 -9.27 31.22 -5.75
C ALA A 275 -8.35 30.27 -4.94
N ALA A 276 -8.24 30.46 -3.62
CA ALA A 276 -7.42 29.63 -2.75
C ALA A 276 -7.91 28.17 -2.73
N LEU A 277 -9.24 27.96 -2.64
CA LEU A 277 -9.82 26.63 -2.72
C LEU A 277 -9.58 25.99 -4.09
N ARG A 278 -9.78 26.73 -5.18
CA ARG A 278 -9.54 26.22 -6.55
C ARG A 278 -8.09 25.80 -6.77
N ALA A 279 -7.14 26.66 -6.40
CA ALA A 279 -5.71 26.37 -6.51
C ALA A 279 -5.31 25.14 -5.67
N MET A 280 -5.83 25.03 -4.45
CA MET A 280 -5.57 23.88 -3.59
C MET A 280 -6.17 22.58 -4.14
N ASN A 281 -7.39 22.63 -4.69
CA ASN A 281 -8.01 21.47 -5.35
C ASN A 281 -7.16 21.02 -6.54
N ALA A 282 -6.77 21.95 -7.43
CA ALA A 282 -5.96 21.64 -8.62
C ALA A 282 -4.62 20.98 -8.28
N ARG A 283 -3.94 21.43 -7.21
CA ARG A 283 -2.65 20.87 -6.79
C ARG A 283 -2.75 19.50 -6.12
N PHE A 284 -3.81 19.27 -5.36
CA PHE A 284 -3.88 18.12 -4.45
C PHE A 284 -4.80 17.01 -4.93
N ASP A 285 -5.97 17.34 -5.47
CA ASP A 285 -6.98 16.34 -5.79
C ASP A 285 -6.47 15.41 -6.92
N MET A 286 -6.91 14.15 -6.87
CA MET A 286 -6.55 13.11 -7.84
C MET A 286 -7.83 12.54 -8.43
N GLY A 287 -7.87 12.42 -9.75
CA GLY A 287 -8.96 11.76 -10.46
C GLY A 287 -9.01 10.25 -10.16
N LEU A 288 -10.18 9.63 -10.36
CA LEU A 288 -10.35 8.19 -10.14
C LEU A 288 -9.70 7.33 -11.24
N ARG A 289 -9.35 7.94 -12.37
CA ARG A 289 -8.67 7.31 -13.51
C ARG A 289 -7.38 8.08 -13.84
N PRO A 290 -6.35 7.97 -12.98
CA PRO A 290 -5.05 8.58 -13.26
C PRO A 290 -4.46 8.05 -14.56
N GLN A 291 -3.77 8.91 -15.30
CA GLN A 291 -3.00 8.51 -16.48
C GLN A 291 -1.74 7.75 -16.07
N VAL A 292 -1.34 6.79 -16.90
CA VAL A 292 -0.05 6.12 -16.80
C VAL A 292 1.03 7.09 -17.31
N PRO A 293 2.14 7.30 -16.59
CA PRO A 293 3.25 8.11 -17.10
C PRO A 293 3.78 7.54 -18.43
N PRO A 294 4.17 8.39 -19.40
CA PRO A 294 4.60 7.92 -20.73
C PRO A 294 5.79 6.95 -20.73
N ASP A 295 6.65 7.02 -19.71
CA ASP A 295 7.83 6.16 -19.51
C ASP A 295 7.51 4.85 -18.77
N ARG A 296 6.23 4.58 -18.48
CA ARG A 296 5.79 3.46 -17.65
C ARG A 296 4.74 2.62 -18.33
N ILE A 297 4.76 1.33 -17.99
CA ILE A 297 3.70 0.38 -18.36
C ILE A 297 2.81 0.23 -17.12
N GLY A 298 1.51 0.51 -17.28
CA GLY A 298 0.51 0.31 -16.24
C GLY A 298 -0.10 -1.08 -16.38
N LEU A 299 -0.27 -1.79 -15.27
CA LEU A 299 -0.98 -3.07 -15.28
C LEU A 299 -2.45 -2.83 -15.61
N GLY A 300 -3.07 -3.73 -16.36
CA GLY A 300 -4.44 -3.54 -16.81
C GLY A 300 -4.85 -4.51 -17.92
N PRO A 301 -5.93 -4.18 -18.66
CA PRO A 301 -6.44 -5.04 -19.74
C PRO A 301 -5.38 -5.39 -20.79
N ASP A 302 -4.49 -4.44 -21.10
CA ASP A 302 -3.52 -4.57 -22.20
C ASP A 302 -2.14 -5.05 -21.72
N HIS A 303 -1.94 -5.16 -20.40
CA HIS A 303 -0.65 -5.49 -19.80
C HIS A 303 -0.85 -6.43 -18.61
N PRO A 304 -0.52 -7.73 -18.79
CA PRO A 304 -0.76 -8.74 -17.77
C PRO A 304 0.08 -8.49 -16.52
N PHE A 305 -0.32 -9.11 -15.41
CA PHE A 305 0.32 -8.93 -14.11
C PHE A 305 1.83 -9.23 -14.14
N PRO A 306 2.65 -8.67 -13.22
CA PRO A 306 4.08 -8.90 -13.22
C PRO A 306 4.44 -10.34 -12.82
N SER A 307 5.59 -10.82 -13.28
CA SER A 307 6.14 -12.11 -12.86
C SER A 307 6.37 -12.15 -11.34
N GLY A 308 5.85 -13.19 -10.68
CA GLY A 308 5.83 -13.31 -9.21
C GLY A 308 4.53 -12.87 -8.53
N ALA A 309 3.58 -12.29 -9.26
CA ALA A 309 2.18 -12.31 -8.83
C ALA A 309 1.75 -13.78 -8.66
N ASN A 310 0.91 -14.07 -7.66
CA ASN A 310 0.42 -15.43 -7.44
C ASN A 310 -0.12 -15.99 -8.77
N ARG A 311 0.23 -17.23 -9.13
CA ARG A 311 -0.26 -17.96 -10.33
C ARG A 311 -1.79 -17.80 -10.51
N TYR A 312 -2.51 -17.68 -9.40
CA TYR A 312 -3.95 -17.43 -9.35
C TYR A 312 -4.41 -16.05 -9.90
N ALA A 313 -3.56 -15.02 -9.91
CA ALA A 313 -3.89 -13.72 -10.48
C ALA A 313 -4.11 -13.80 -12.00
N TYR A 314 -3.38 -14.68 -12.68
CA TYR A 314 -3.53 -14.96 -14.11
C TYR A 314 -4.76 -15.86 -14.37
N VAL A 315 -4.98 -16.89 -13.53
CA VAL A 315 -6.20 -17.72 -13.59
C VAL A 315 -7.48 -16.90 -13.44
N LEU A 316 -7.47 -15.87 -12.58
CA LEU A 316 -8.60 -14.95 -12.41
C LEU A 316 -8.73 -13.89 -13.52
N ALA A 317 -7.76 -13.79 -14.43
CA ALA A 317 -7.81 -12.95 -15.62
C ALA A 317 -8.10 -13.77 -16.90
N ASP A 318 -8.37 -15.07 -16.76
CA ASP A 318 -8.45 -16.04 -17.86
C ASP A 318 -7.17 -16.10 -18.71
N GLU A 319 -6.02 -15.85 -18.08
CA GLU A 319 -4.71 -15.80 -18.71
C GLU A 319 -3.80 -16.91 -18.17
N THR A 320 -2.90 -17.40 -19.02
CA THR A 320 -1.82 -18.29 -18.59
C THR A 320 -0.65 -17.43 -18.05
N PRO A 321 -0.15 -17.67 -16.83
CA PRO A 321 1.01 -16.94 -16.33
C PRO A 321 2.19 -17.12 -17.29
N PRO A 322 2.93 -16.05 -17.64
CA PRO A 322 4.11 -16.19 -18.47
C PRO A 322 5.13 -17.07 -17.76
N LEU A 323 5.64 -18.09 -18.46
CA LEU A 323 6.83 -18.85 -18.03
C LEU A 323 8.04 -17.90 -18.07
N HIS A 324 8.78 -17.76 -16.97
CA HIS A 324 9.89 -16.79 -16.92
C HIS A 324 11.27 -17.48 -16.86
N PRO A 325 12.21 -17.15 -17.78
CA PRO A 325 13.57 -17.70 -17.79
C PRO A 325 14.53 -17.02 -16.79
N ASP A 326 14.26 -15.79 -16.35
CA ASP A 326 15.19 -15.04 -15.49
C ASP A 326 14.72 -14.96 -14.02
N LYS A 327 15.33 -15.81 -13.19
CA LYS A 327 15.08 -15.92 -11.74
C LYS A 327 15.53 -14.67 -10.96
N VAL A 328 16.39 -13.81 -11.53
CA VAL A 328 17.03 -12.69 -10.84
C VAL A 328 16.07 -11.52 -10.62
N ALA A 329 15.18 -11.23 -11.59
CA ALA A 329 14.16 -10.19 -11.45
C ALA A 329 13.15 -10.50 -10.32
N ALA A 330 12.70 -11.75 -10.24
CA ALA A 330 11.82 -12.24 -9.18
C ALA A 330 12.51 -12.16 -7.79
N LEU A 331 13.80 -12.52 -7.71
CA LEU A 331 14.59 -12.40 -6.48
C LEU A 331 14.79 -10.95 -6.04
N ARG A 332 14.97 -10.00 -6.96
CA ARG A 332 15.11 -8.56 -6.66
C ARG A 332 13.81 -7.95 -6.11
N ALA A 333 12.65 -8.36 -6.60
CA ALA A 333 11.36 -7.94 -6.07
C ALA A 333 11.12 -8.48 -4.64
N LEU A 334 11.44 -9.76 -4.43
CA LEU A 334 11.36 -10.41 -3.12
C LEU A 334 12.33 -9.79 -2.10
N ARG A 335 13.57 -9.45 -2.50
CA ARG A 335 14.53 -8.76 -1.63
C ARG A 335 14.06 -7.36 -1.23
N ARG A 336 13.48 -6.59 -2.14
CA ARG A 336 12.89 -5.26 -1.81
C ARG A 336 11.71 -5.38 -0.85
N ALA A 337 10.88 -6.41 -1.00
CA ALA A 337 9.81 -6.71 -0.05
C ALA A 337 10.34 -7.21 1.30
N ALA A 338 11.44 -7.96 1.33
CA ALA A 338 12.08 -8.46 2.54
C ALA A 338 12.77 -7.34 3.35
N MET A 339 13.43 -6.38 2.69
CA MET A 339 14.00 -5.19 3.35
C MET A 339 12.93 -4.28 4.00
N ALA A 340 11.64 -4.47 3.69
CA ALA A 340 10.54 -3.77 4.34
C ALA A 340 10.07 -4.41 5.66
N ILE A 341 10.61 -5.58 6.03
CA ILE A 341 10.30 -6.32 7.26
C ILE A 341 11.38 -6.03 8.31
N PRO A 342 11.08 -5.32 9.42
CA PRO A 342 12.05 -5.17 10.49
C PRO A 342 12.23 -6.51 11.21
N GLY A 343 13.46 -7.04 11.24
CA GLY A 343 13.85 -8.18 12.09
C GLY A 343 13.63 -9.58 11.52
N GLY A 344 13.61 -9.76 10.19
CA GLY A 344 13.64 -11.10 9.59
C GLY A 344 15.07 -11.58 9.39
N GLU A 345 15.44 -12.73 9.95
CA GLU A 345 16.64 -13.46 9.56
C GLU A 345 16.71 -13.57 8.04
N CYS A 346 17.88 -13.23 7.48
CA CYS A 346 18.18 -13.54 6.10
C CYS A 346 18.13 -15.07 5.95
N ILE A 347 17.06 -15.59 5.36
CA ILE A 347 17.10 -16.95 4.82
C ILE A 347 17.99 -16.88 3.58
N ALA A 348 19.29 -16.98 3.80
CA ALA A 348 20.27 -17.22 2.77
C ALA A 348 19.92 -18.58 2.13
N VAL A 349 19.66 -18.56 0.83
CA VAL A 349 19.62 -19.78 0.05
C VAL A 349 21.05 -20.32 0.02
N GLY A 350 21.32 -21.28 0.91
CA GLY A 350 22.36 -22.29 0.74
C GLY A 350 23.81 -21.83 0.66
N ILE A 351 24.29 -21.02 1.60
CA ILE A 351 25.71 -21.03 1.99
C ILE A 351 25.77 -20.94 3.52
N GLN A 352 26.15 -22.04 4.17
CA GLN A 352 26.43 -22.05 5.61
C GLN A 352 27.73 -21.28 5.86
N GLN A 353 27.68 -20.25 6.72
CA GLN A 353 28.66 -19.83 7.75
C GLN A 353 28.51 -18.33 8.11
N PRO A 354 28.84 -17.91 9.35
CA PRO A 354 28.30 -16.70 9.97
C PRO A 354 29.00 -15.41 9.52
N CYS A 355 28.20 -14.35 9.28
CA CYS A 355 28.70 -13.02 8.96
C CYS A 355 29.42 -12.35 10.14
N ARG A 356 30.76 -12.44 10.16
CA ARG A 356 31.64 -11.34 10.55
C ARG A 356 32.52 -11.04 9.34
N ILE A 357 32.29 -9.91 8.68
CA ILE A 357 33.20 -9.44 7.62
C ILE A 357 34.27 -8.61 8.33
N ASP A 358 35.47 -9.17 8.43
CA ASP A 358 36.67 -8.42 8.76
C ASP A 358 37.16 -7.77 7.46
N LEU A 359 37.11 -6.43 7.39
CA LEU A 359 37.28 -5.64 6.16
C LEU A 359 38.69 -5.80 5.54
N ALA A 360 39.66 -6.30 6.31
CA ALA A 360 41.03 -6.54 5.86
C ALA A 360 41.19 -7.79 4.95
N VAL A 361 40.31 -8.80 5.06
CA VAL A 361 40.43 -10.05 4.29
C VAL A 361 39.75 -9.96 2.92
N ALA A 362 38.77 -9.06 2.75
CA ALA A 362 38.08 -8.86 1.47
C ALA A 362 38.93 -8.17 0.40
N LEU A 363 40.00 -7.48 0.81
CA LEU A 363 40.88 -6.70 -0.08
C LEU A 363 41.96 -7.54 -0.80
N GLN A 364 42.20 -8.80 -0.41
CA GLN A 364 43.23 -9.65 -1.03
C GLN A 364 42.73 -10.61 -2.11
N ARG A 365 41.43 -10.64 -2.43
CA ARG A 365 40.86 -11.63 -3.39
C ARG A 365 40.26 -11.07 -4.67
N PHE A 366 40.46 -9.79 -4.98
CA PHE A 366 39.97 -9.20 -6.24
C PHE A 366 41.03 -8.29 -6.90
N GLU A 367 42.10 -8.89 -7.41
CA GLU A 367 43.08 -8.18 -8.26
C GLU A 367 42.92 -8.45 -9.78
N HIS A 368 41.99 -9.30 -10.24
CA HIS A 368 41.91 -9.65 -11.67
C HIS A 368 40.49 -9.67 -12.27
N ALA A 369 39.75 -8.57 -12.17
CA ALA A 369 38.58 -8.35 -13.04
C ALA A 369 38.35 -6.83 -13.30
N PRO A 370 38.55 -6.33 -14.53
CA PRO A 370 38.23 -4.95 -14.87
C PRO A 370 36.71 -4.82 -15.12
N GLY A 371 36.06 -3.84 -14.47
CA GLY A 371 34.70 -3.41 -14.87
C GLY A 371 33.61 -3.34 -13.80
N PHE A 372 33.91 -3.20 -12.51
CA PHE A 372 32.87 -2.92 -11.50
C PHE A 372 33.16 -1.63 -10.71
N ALA A 373 32.24 -0.67 -10.81
CA ALA A 373 32.10 0.39 -9.80
C ALA A 373 31.34 -0.18 -8.60
N MET A 374 32.01 -0.28 -7.46
CA MET A 374 31.40 -0.66 -6.19
C MET A 374 30.80 0.59 -5.55
N VAL A 375 29.48 0.61 -5.35
CA VAL A 375 28.83 1.61 -4.48
C VAL A 375 28.89 1.05 -3.06
N VAL A 376 29.72 1.66 -2.21
CA VAL A 376 29.72 1.41 -0.76
C VAL A 376 28.74 2.40 -0.13
N GLU A 377 27.62 1.90 0.39
CA GLU A 377 26.62 2.69 1.10
C GLU A 377 27.00 2.72 2.59
N ASP A 378 27.64 3.80 3.03
CA ASP A 378 27.78 4.11 4.45
C ASP A 378 26.54 4.88 4.95
N GLN A 379 26.25 4.74 6.23
CA GLN A 379 25.07 5.30 6.86
C GLN A 379 25.04 6.83 6.74
N CYS A 380 23.85 7.36 6.41
CA CYS A 380 23.52 8.78 6.12
C CYS A 380 23.65 9.15 4.63
N GLY A 381 22.50 9.16 3.93
CA GLY A 381 22.43 9.28 2.47
C GLY A 381 22.61 10.70 1.93
N LEU A 382 22.48 10.89 0.60
CA LEU A 382 22.31 12.22 0.02
C LEU A 382 21.78 12.19 -1.44
N GLY A 383 21.19 13.32 -1.85
CA GLY A 383 20.86 13.65 -3.24
C GLY A 383 22.07 14.21 -4.02
N ILE A 384 21.83 14.66 -5.25
CA ILE A 384 22.87 15.31 -6.09
C ILE A 384 22.36 16.68 -6.57
N LEU A 385 23.12 17.72 -6.23
CA LEU A 385 23.21 19.03 -6.89
C LEU A 385 24.19 18.89 -8.09
N GLY A 386 23.88 19.50 -9.24
CA GLY A 386 24.67 19.33 -10.48
C GLY A 386 25.82 20.34 -10.68
N GLN A 387 26.69 20.09 -11.67
CA GLN A 387 27.15 21.02 -12.74
C GLN A 387 28.25 20.38 -13.62
N ASP A 388 28.39 20.95 -14.83
CA ASP A 388 29.28 20.71 -15.98
C ASP A 388 30.63 19.99 -15.79
N PHE A 389 30.98 19.17 -16.79
CA PHE A 389 32.34 19.09 -17.37
C PHE A 389 32.27 18.84 -18.87
N GLY A 390 32.80 19.78 -19.66
CA GLY A 390 33.14 19.63 -21.08
C GLY A 390 34.46 18.86 -21.29
N ASP A 391 34.81 18.66 -22.57
CA ASP A 391 36.09 18.22 -23.14
C ASP A 391 36.80 16.99 -22.55
N ALA A 392 36.04 15.97 -22.15
CA ALA A 392 36.54 14.61 -21.92
C ALA A 392 35.83 13.54 -22.78
N GLY A 393 35.20 13.96 -23.88
CA GLY A 393 34.44 13.08 -24.78
C GLY A 393 35.28 12.40 -25.88
N GLU A 394 36.46 12.92 -26.22
CA GLU A 394 37.16 12.53 -27.45
C GLU A 394 38.27 11.47 -27.25
N LEU A 395 38.71 11.22 -26.01
CA LEU A 395 39.74 10.21 -25.73
C LEU A 395 39.18 8.78 -25.56
N LEU A 396 37.92 8.65 -25.12
CA LEU A 396 37.25 7.36 -24.91
C LEU A 396 36.78 6.71 -26.22
N GLN A 397 36.56 7.49 -27.28
CA GLN A 397 36.11 6.98 -28.57
C GLN A 397 37.26 6.36 -29.40
N ARG A 398 38.51 6.78 -29.18
CA ARG A 398 39.70 6.20 -29.85
C ARG A 398 40.15 4.87 -29.22
N PHE A 399 39.90 4.66 -27.93
CA PHE A 399 40.27 3.40 -27.25
C PHE A 399 39.38 2.23 -27.65
N PHE A 400 38.10 2.47 -27.95
CA PHE A 400 37.16 1.42 -28.35
C PHE A 400 37.27 0.99 -29.82
N LEU A 401 37.82 1.82 -30.71
CA LEU A 401 37.99 1.49 -32.14
C LEU A 401 39.24 0.65 -32.44
N ALA A 402 40.27 0.68 -31.58
CA ALA A 402 41.47 -0.16 -31.76
C ALA A 402 41.27 -1.61 -31.26
N ALA A 403 40.39 -1.84 -30.28
CA ALA A 403 40.14 -3.17 -29.72
C ALA A 403 39.24 -4.06 -30.62
N ALA A 404 38.49 -3.46 -31.55
CA ALA A 404 37.59 -4.20 -32.44
C ALA A 404 38.25 -4.74 -33.72
N GLN A 405 39.50 -4.38 -34.02
CA GLN A 405 40.23 -4.85 -35.22
C GLN A 405 41.26 -5.96 -34.94
N GLY A 406 41.44 -6.39 -33.69
CA GLY A 406 42.41 -7.44 -33.31
C GLY A 406 41.86 -8.86 -33.16
N ALA A 407 40.55 -9.09 -33.34
CA ALA A 407 39.91 -10.39 -33.11
C ALA A 407 39.55 -11.14 -34.41
N GLY A 408 40.40 -10.98 -35.44
CA GLY A 408 40.20 -11.51 -36.78
C GLY A 408 41.43 -12.24 -37.35
N GLU A 409 42.24 -12.90 -36.54
CA GLU A 409 43.31 -13.77 -37.03
C GLU A 409 43.68 -14.82 -35.96
N GLN A 410 44.02 -16.03 -36.40
CA GLN A 410 44.30 -17.26 -35.61
C GLN A 410 43.10 -18.18 -35.28
N ARG A 411 42.39 -18.58 -36.34
CA ARG A 411 42.02 -20.00 -36.52
C ARG A 411 43.20 -20.69 -37.22
N GLY A 412 43.83 -21.68 -36.57
CA GLY A 412 44.75 -22.61 -37.23
C GLY A 412 45.93 -23.07 -36.37
N LYS A 413 46.06 -24.39 -36.24
CA LYS A 413 47.19 -25.19 -35.70
C LYS A 413 47.17 -25.46 -34.19
N ALA A 414 46.77 -26.68 -33.81
CA ALA A 414 47.68 -27.71 -33.27
C ALA A 414 46.86 -28.84 -32.59
N GLU A 415 46.50 -29.86 -33.38
CA GLU A 415 46.52 -31.25 -32.91
C GLU A 415 47.98 -31.65 -32.69
N GLN A 416 48.30 -32.25 -31.54
CA GLN A 416 49.14 -33.46 -31.37
C GLN A 416 49.65 -33.59 -29.93
N GLN A 417 49.66 -34.86 -29.46
CA GLN A 417 50.43 -35.41 -28.33
C GLN A 417 49.93 -35.08 -26.90
N THR A 418 49.74 -36.03 -25.98
CA THR A 418 50.21 -37.42 -25.89
C THR A 418 49.41 -38.18 -24.82
N ASP A 419 49.14 -39.46 -25.09
CA ASP A 419 48.86 -40.51 -24.12
C ASP A 419 49.99 -40.67 -23.08
N ARG A 420 49.62 -40.89 -21.81
CA ARG A 420 50.12 -41.95 -20.93
C ARG A 420 49.24 -42.10 -19.69
#